data_AF-A0A399YRY6-F1
#
_entry.id   AF-A0A399YRY6-F1
#
_cell.length_a   1.000
_cell.length_b   1.000
_cell.length_c   1.000
_cell.angle_alpha   90.00
_cell.angle_beta   90.00
_cell.angle_gamma   90.00
#
_symmetry.space_group_name_H-M   'P 1'
#
loop_
_entity.id
_entity.type
_entity.pdbx_description
1 polymer ?
#
loop_
_entity_poly.entity_id
_entity_poly.type
_entity_poly.pdbx_seq_one_letter_code
_entity_poly.pdbx_strand_id
1 'polypeptide(L)'
;MGQPARLIGTGGKRELRARVDYQALKRGRAIVRRLRNVPEPAAGTVVSVRGEEVATFLNQALTSDVAALGDGDSQPTHLFGPDIDLDATLRRVNNTEFALQFARDKEAAEAAEWLQALSDGYAQFDDVYALLPGLVVAQVVQEGIGEAVGNVFARAAAALHNSDAATAGERYADTRPFFIGRERRPAGTPLPPFQWVEPVDPPLLTTRLHETHKALGARMVPFAGYDMPVWYTSVSEEHAAVRETAGLFDVTHMGVLDAGGPFALEFLETVTGNDVSALAVGQSQYSQFLFPDGSVVDDLMVYRTAEQSYLVVVNASNNDKDWAWLNAVNEGKVMIDPDRPWARVQHPAVLRDLRDPQHGADCRVDIALQGPRSADILNALSGNDPAFAKRLKGLPWAGVLTANVGGFDLIISRTGYTGERVAYELFIHPDRAVDLWNALMAAGEPFGMKPCGLASRDSTRTEAGLPLYGHEMAGAFGLNPADAGFGSFVKMWKPFFVGRRAFIDHEEARDNVVVRFRMTEKGVRRPESGDPVIDRRGKVIGHVTSCAIDGEGYLLGQAIVPLSLSQPGTPLSIYQMGGGTRPIKGSDRVDLGSRLPVPDSAVVLTRFPERKK
;
A
#
# COMPACT_ATOMS: atom_id res chain seq x y z
N MET A 1 -36.31 7.34 -22.87
CA MET A 1 -34.89 6.94 -22.70
C MET A 1 -34.31 7.81 -21.60
N GLY A 2 -34.26 7.30 -20.37
CA GLY A 2 -33.74 8.04 -19.23
C GLY A 2 -32.23 8.19 -19.35
N GLN A 3 -31.72 9.40 -19.12
CA GLN A 3 -30.28 9.64 -19.02
C GLN A 3 -29.70 8.73 -17.93
N PRO A 4 -28.54 8.08 -18.15
CA PRO A 4 -27.84 7.39 -17.07
C PRO A 4 -27.52 8.44 -15.99
N ALA A 5 -27.85 8.13 -14.74
CA ALA A 5 -27.58 9.00 -13.61
C ALA A 5 -26.08 9.32 -13.55
N ARG A 6 -25.72 10.55 -13.90
CA ARG A 6 -24.41 11.10 -13.57
C ARG A 6 -24.42 11.39 -12.08
N LEU A 7 -23.78 10.52 -11.29
CA LEU A 7 -23.48 10.80 -9.89
C LEU A 7 -22.43 11.92 -9.83
N ILE A 8 -22.90 13.14 -9.61
CA ILE A 8 -22.07 14.32 -9.34
C ILE A 8 -22.39 14.75 -7.92
N GLY A 9 -21.58 14.31 -6.96
CA GLY A 9 -21.65 14.74 -5.57
C GLY A 9 -20.55 14.10 -4.74
N THR A 10 -19.77 14.93 -4.03
CA THR A 10 -18.93 14.53 -2.89
C THR A 10 -19.80 14.51 -1.63
N GLY A 11 -19.78 13.40 -0.89
CA GLY A 11 -20.70 13.13 0.23
C GLY A 11 -21.67 11.98 -0.09
N GLY A 12 -22.05 11.17 0.91
CA GLY A 12 -22.93 10.00 0.74
C GLY A 12 -22.23 8.66 0.51
N LYS A 13 -20.90 8.56 0.69
CA LYS A 13 -20.18 7.27 0.56
C LYS A 13 -20.68 6.20 1.52
N ARG A 14 -21.09 6.62 2.72
CA ARG A 14 -21.73 5.76 3.72
C ARG A 14 -23.07 5.21 3.21
N GLU A 15 -23.88 6.04 2.55
CA GLU A 15 -25.16 5.63 1.95
C GLU A 15 -24.96 4.71 0.74
N LEU A 16 -23.96 4.99 -0.11
CA LEU A 16 -23.60 4.15 -1.27
C LEU A 16 -23.04 2.78 -0.88
N ARG A 17 -22.57 2.62 0.36
CA ARG A 17 -22.00 1.37 0.89
C ARG A 17 -22.89 0.68 1.91
N ALA A 18 -24.10 1.20 2.15
CA ALA A 18 -25.07 0.55 3.03
C ALA A 18 -25.36 -0.87 2.51
N ARG A 19 -25.12 -1.87 3.35
CA ARG A 19 -25.36 -3.29 3.04
C ARG A 19 -26.76 -3.71 3.46
N VAL A 20 -27.14 -4.91 3.01
CA VAL A 20 -28.39 -5.54 3.41
C VAL A 20 -28.28 -5.95 4.87
N ASP A 21 -29.25 -5.51 5.66
CA ASP A 21 -29.47 -5.97 7.02
C ASP A 21 -29.61 -7.51 7.05
N TYR A 22 -28.89 -8.18 7.96
CA TYR A 22 -28.85 -9.65 8.00
C TYR A 22 -30.23 -10.27 8.30
N GLN A 23 -31.08 -9.62 9.10
CA GLN A 23 -32.47 -10.06 9.34
C GLN A 23 -33.32 -9.94 8.07
N ALA A 24 -33.13 -8.88 7.28
CA ALA A 24 -33.77 -8.76 5.98
C ALA A 24 -33.30 -9.88 5.02
N LEU A 25 -32.00 -10.18 5.01
CA LEU A 25 -31.44 -11.27 4.20
C LEU A 25 -32.00 -12.64 4.61
N LYS A 26 -32.04 -12.95 5.91
CA LYS A 26 -32.58 -14.21 6.46
C LYS A 26 -34.05 -14.40 6.07
N ARG A 27 -34.86 -13.34 6.22
CA ARG A 27 -36.27 -13.35 5.77
C ARG A 27 -36.40 -13.59 4.27
N GLY A 28 -35.60 -12.91 3.46
CA GLY A 28 -35.57 -13.11 2.01
C GLY A 28 -35.19 -14.54 1.61
N ARG A 29 -34.15 -15.10 2.23
CA ARG A 29 -33.71 -16.49 2.01
C ARG A 29 -34.80 -17.49 2.39
N ALA A 30 -35.46 -17.31 3.54
CA ALA A 30 -36.56 -18.17 3.96
C ALA A 30 -37.73 -18.17 2.94
N ILE A 31 -38.09 -16.99 2.41
CA ILE A 31 -39.10 -16.87 1.35
C ILE A 31 -38.67 -17.63 0.10
N VAL A 32 -37.43 -17.43 -0.37
CA VAL A 32 -36.90 -18.11 -1.57
C VAL A 32 -36.85 -19.63 -1.37
N ARG A 33 -36.42 -20.13 -0.21
CA ARG A 33 -36.40 -21.57 0.10
C ARG A 33 -37.79 -22.18 0.04
N ARG A 34 -38.78 -21.50 0.62
CA ARG A 34 -40.19 -21.90 0.56
C ARG A 34 -40.72 -21.93 -0.88
N LEU A 35 -40.42 -20.90 -1.67
CA LEU A 35 -40.85 -20.81 -3.08
C LEU A 35 -40.20 -21.88 -3.96
N ARG A 36 -38.96 -22.29 -3.64
CA ARG A 36 -38.18 -23.28 -4.40
C ARG A 36 -38.27 -24.70 -3.85
N ASN A 37 -39.07 -24.96 -2.80
CA ASN A 37 -39.14 -26.23 -2.09
C ASN A 37 -37.75 -26.79 -1.72
N VAL A 38 -36.85 -25.92 -1.27
CA VAL A 38 -35.51 -26.32 -0.82
C VAL A 38 -35.66 -27.06 0.52
N PRO A 39 -35.06 -28.26 0.69
CA PRO A 39 -35.09 -28.99 1.95
C PRO A 39 -34.56 -28.18 3.14
N GLU A 40 -35.00 -28.58 4.33
CA GLU A 40 -34.45 -28.06 5.59
C GLU A 40 -32.94 -28.36 5.70
N PRO A 41 -32.17 -27.53 6.43
CA PRO A 41 -30.74 -27.76 6.64
C PRO A 41 -30.45 -29.16 7.17
N ALA A 42 -29.27 -29.66 6.83
CA ALA A 42 -28.73 -30.91 7.36
C ALA A 42 -28.72 -30.92 8.90
N ALA A 43 -29.08 -32.05 9.52
CA ALA A 43 -28.91 -32.29 10.94
C ALA A 43 -27.44 -32.61 11.24
N GLY A 44 -26.92 -32.05 12.33
CA GLY A 44 -25.52 -32.15 12.74
C GLY A 44 -25.03 -30.93 13.51
N THR A 45 -24.05 -31.15 14.39
CA THR A 45 -23.49 -30.12 15.28
C THR A 45 -22.15 -29.55 14.82
N VAL A 46 -21.61 -30.01 13.68
CA VAL A 46 -20.32 -29.58 13.15
C VAL A 46 -20.49 -28.81 11.85
N VAL A 47 -19.85 -27.65 11.76
CA VAL A 47 -19.75 -26.82 10.55
C VAL A 47 -18.34 -26.94 9.96
N SER A 48 -18.26 -27.38 8.71
CA SER A 48 -17.04 -27.32 7.91
C SER A 48 -16.92 -25.95 7.26
N VAL A 49 -15.76 -25.30 7.38
CA VAL A 49 -15.45 -24.04 6.69
C VAL A 49 -14.21 -24.26 5.83
N ARG A 50 -14.30 -23.98 4.54
CA ARG A 50 -13.24 -24.27 3.55
C ARG A 50 -12.95 -23.08 2.64
N GLY A 51 -11.70 -22.93 2.22
CA GLY A 51 -11.26 -21.92 1.26
C GLY A 51 -9.78 -21.60 1.40
N GLU A 52 -9.19 -20.92 0.41
CA GLU A 52 -7.78 -20.52 0.47
C GLU A 52 -7.51 -19.47 1.56
N GLU A 53 -8.47 -18.56 1.80
CA GLU A 53 -8.37 -17.49 2.81
C GLU A 53 -9.09 -17.82 4.13
N VAL A 54 -9.45 -19.08 4.35
CA VAL A 54 -10.28 -19.49 5.50
C VAL A 54 -9.66 -19.17 6.85
N ALA A 55 -8.33 -19.29 6.98
CA ALA A 55 -7.64 -18.93 8.21
C ALA A 55 -7.81 -17.42 8.53
N THR A 56 -7.55 -16.54 7.56
CA THR A 56 -7.70 -15.08 7.71
C THR A 56 -9.17 -14.70 7.95
N PHE A 57 -10.09 -15.30 7.19
CA PHE A 57 -11.53 -15.09 7.35
C PHE A 57 -12.00 -15.45 8.76
N LEU A 58 -11.66 -16.64 9.25
CA LEU A 58 -12.04 -17.08 10.59
C LEU A 58 -11.33 -16.29 11.69
N ASN A 59 -10.07 -15.88 11.47
CA ASN A 59 -9.38 -15.00 12.42
C ASN A 59 -10.14 -13.69 12.61
N GLN A 60 -10.75 -13.12 11.57
CA GLN A 60 -11.53 -11.90 11.69
C GLN A 60 -12.99 -12.13 12.12
N ALA A 61 -13.58 -13.29 11.79
CA ALA A 61 -14.96 -13.61 12.13
C ALA A 61 -15.13 -14.07 13.60
N LEU A 62 -14.13 -14.75 14.15
CA LEU A 62 -14.18 -15.40 15.46
C LEU A 62 -13.38 -14.62 16.51
N THR A 63 -13.63 -14.89 17.79
CA THR A 63 -13.03 -14.18 18.93
C THR A 63 -11.69 -14.74 19.43
N SER A 64 -11.42 -16.02 19.18
CA SER A 64 -10.16 -16.68 19.52
C SER A 64 -9.05 -16.39 18.50
N ASP A 65 -7.79 -16.54 18.88
CA ASP A 65 -6.64 -16.42 17.96
C ASP A 65 -6.55 -17.62 17.01
N VAL A 66 -7.06 -17.47 15.78
CA VAL A 66 -7.10 -18.57 14.79
C VAL A 66 -5.72 -18.78 14.16
N ALA A 67 -4.90 -17.72 14.07
CA ALA A 67 -3.59 -17.76 13.43
C ALA A 67 -2.60 -18.67 14.17
N ALA A 68 -2.77 -18.84 15.49
CA ALA A 68 -1.92 -19.71 16.32
C ALA A 68 -2.14 -21.22 16.11
N LEU A 69 -3.28 -21.63 15.54
CA LEU A 69 -3.63 -23.06 15.45
C LEU A 69 -2.75 -23.79 14.44
N GLY A 70 -2.11 -24.88 14.87
CA GLY A 70 -1.48 -25.87 14.00
C GLY A 70 -2.50 -26.88 13.47
N ASP A 71 -2.10 -27.65 12.45
CA ASP A 71 -2.98 -28.69 11.88
C ASP A 71 -3.30 -29.76 12.93
N GLY A 72 -4.60 -29.98 13.18
CA GLY A 72 -5.10 -30.90 14.18
C GLY A 72 -5.39 -30.26 15.55
N ASP A 73 -4.92 -29.04 15.81
CA ASP A 73 -5.16 -28.32 17.06
C ASP A 73 -6.60 -27.82 17.16
N SER A 74 -7.09 -27.72 18.38
CA SER A 74 -8.43 -27.23 18.69
C SER A 74 -8.42 -26.27 19.87
N GLN A 75 -9.31 -25.28 19.85
CA GLN A 75 -9.46 -24.28 20.90
C GLN A 75 -10.92 -23.84 21.05
N PRO A 76 -11.33 -23.32 22.21
CA PRO A 76 -12.64 -22.72 22.36
C PRO A 76 -12.69 -21.39 21.59
N THR A 77 -13.86 -21.04 21.05
CA THR A 77 -14.08 -19.78 20.35
C THR A 77 -15.51 -19.29 20.55
N HIS A 78 -15.79 -18.12 20.03
CA HIS A 78 -17.11 -17.51 20.09
C HIS A 78 -17.39 -16.70 18.81
N LEU A 79 -18.63 -16.76 18.35
CA LEU A 79 -19.15 -16.01 17.22
C LEU A 79 -20.02 -14.86 17.74
N PHE A 80 -19.62 -13.63 17.45
CA PHE A 80 -20.48 -12.45 17.66
C PHE A 80 -21.02 -11.95 16.33
N GLY A 81 -22.30 -11.61 16.30
CA GLY A 81 -22.94 -10.86 15.22
C GLY A 81 -24.13 -10.06 15.76
N PRO A 82 -24.82 -9.28 14.92
CA PRO A 82 -26.02 -8.54 15.34
C PRO A 82 -27.06 -9.42 16.04
N ASP A 83 -27.23 -10.66 15.59
CA ASP A 83 -28.19 -11.63 16.15
C ASP A 83 -27.57 -13.02 16.39
N ILE A 84 -26.24 -13.08 16.51
CA ILE A 84 -25.48 -14.30 16.80
C ILE A 84 -24.60 -14.05 18.02
N ASP A 85 -24.66 -14.99 18.94
CA ASP A 85 -23.90 -15.05 20.19
C ASP A 85 -23.80 -16.53 20.55
N LEU A 86 -22.79 -17.20 19.96
CA LEU A 86 -22.67 -18.66 19.98
C LEU A 86 -21.26 -19.07 20.41
N ASP A 87 -21.19 -19.94 21.42
CA ASP A 87 -19.97 -20.66 21.76
C ASP A 87 -19.72 -21.80 20.78
N ALA A 88 -18.45 -22.03 20.43
CA ALA A 88 -18.04 -23.15 19.60
C ALA A 88 -16.64 -23.67 20.00
N THR A 89 -16.32 -24.88 19.60
CA THR A 89 -14.94 -25.40 19.58
C THR A 89 -14.44 -25.36 18.14
N LEU A 90 -13.39 -24.59 17.89
CA LEU A 90 -12.72 -24.52 16.59
C LEU A 90 -11.61 -25.56 16.52
N ARG A 91 -11.48 -26.24 15.39
CA ARG A 91 -10.35 -27.11 15.06
C ARG A 91 -9.82 -26.80 13.67
N ARG A 92 -8.50 -26.68 13.56
CA ARG A 92 -7.83 -26.64 12.25
C ARG A 92 -7.67 -28.05 11.72
N VAL A 93 -8.21 -28.33 10.54
CA VAL A 93 -8.05 -29.63 9.88
C VAL A 93 -6.80 -29.61 9.01
N ASN A 94 -6.65 -28.56 8.21
CA ASN A 94 -5.46 -28.21 7.44
C ASN A 94 -5.47 -26.71 7.13
N ASN A 95 -4.52 -26.22 6.32
CA ASN A 95 -4.42 -24.81 5.92
C ASN A 95 -5.63 -24.25 5.14
N THR A 96 -6.49 -25.10 4.57
CA THR A 96 -7.65 -24.70 3.76
C THR A 96 -8.99 -25.20 4.31
N GLU A 97 -9.00 -25.79 5.51
CA GLU A 97 -10.20 -26.37 6.10
C GLU A 97 -10.18 -26.35 7.64
N PHE A 98 -11.29 -25.88 8.21
CA PHE A 98 -11.54 -25.83 9.65
C PHE A 98 -12.89 -26.48 9.98
N ALA A 99 -13.02 -26.94 11.22
CA ALA A 99 -14.26 -27.46 11.78
C ALA A 99 -14.67 -26.66 13.02
N LEU A 100 -15.93 -26.26 13.09
CA LEU A 100 -16.55 -25.63 14.26
C LEU A 100 -17.61 -26.57 14.84
N GLN A 101 -17.46 -26.94 16.10
CA GLN A 101 -18.42 -27.77 16.83
C GLN A 101 -19.29 -26.91 17.74
N PHE A 102 -20.60 -27.17 17.72
CA PHE A 102 -21.63 -26.50 18.50
C PHE A 102 -22.37 -27.48 19.41
N ALA A 103 -23.12 -26.97 20.39
CA ALA A 103 -23.87 -27.83 21.32
C ALA A 103 -25.16 -28.38 20.70
N ARG A 104 -25.76 -27.66 19.73
CA ARG A 104 -27.06 -28.00 19.13
C ARG A 104 -27.05 -27.82 17.62
N ASP A 105 -27.75 -28.69 16.89
CA ASP A 105 -27.91 -28.62 15.43
C ASP A 105 -28.39 -27.25 14.93
N LYS A 106 -29.31 -26.64 15.67
CA LYS A 106 -29.84 -25.31 15.34
C LYS A 106 -28.75 -24.23 15.35
N GLU A 107 -27.80 -24.30 16.28
CA GLU A 107 -26.68 -23.36 16.38
C GLU A 107 -25.70 -23.56 15.23
N ALA A 108 -25.38 -24.81 14.89
CA ALA A 108 -24.53 -25.12 13.74
C ALA A 108 -25.14 -24.64 12.41
N ALA A 109 -26.44 -24.84 12.22
CA ALA A 109 -27.14 -24.34 11.03
C ALA A 109 -27.13 -22.81 10.94
N GLU A 110 -27.34 -22.11 12.06
CA GLU A 110 -27.30 -20.66 12.15
C GLU A 110 -25.89 -20.10 11.89
N ALA A 111 -24.87 -20.70 12.50
CA ALA A 111 -23.48 -20.33 12.27
C ALA A 111 -23.06 -20.54 10.81
N ALA A 112 -23.41 -21.67 10.19
CA ALA A 112 -23.09 -21.94 8.79
C ALA A 112 -23.74 -20.90 7.85
N GLU A 113 -25.01 -20.55 8.07
CA GLU A 113 -25.70 -19.54 7.26
C GLU A 113 -25.06 -18.14 7.41
N TRP A 114 -24.66 -17.78 8.62
CA TRP A 114 -24.02 -16.50 8.91
C TRP A 114 -22.60 -16.39 8.35
N LEU A 115 -21.76 -17.41 8.58
CA LEU A 115 -20.41 -17.45 8.01
C LEU A 115 -20.46 -17.41 6.47
N GLN A 116 -21.41 -18.10 5.85
CA GLN A 116 -21.62 -17.98 4.40
C GLN A 116 -22.06 -16.57 3.99
N ALA A 117 -22.99 -15.94 4.73
CA ALA A 117 -23.45 -14.58 4.42
C ALA A 117 -22.35 -13.52 4.59
N LEU A 118 -21.45 -13.69 5.56
CA LEU A 118 -20.25 -12.88 5.73
C LEU A 118 -19.32 -13.04 4.54
N SER A 119 -19.03 -14.29 4.13
CA SER A 119 -18.19 -14.60 2.97
C SER A 119 -18.74 -14.01 1.67
N ASP A 120 -20.06 -14.08 1.48
CA ASP A 120 -20.71 -13.54 0.28
C ASP A 120 -20.80 -11.99 0.30
N GLY A 121 -20.41 -11.34 1.40
CA GLY A 121 -20.49 -9.88 1.58
C GLY A 121 -21.92 -9.35 1.79
N TYR A 122 -22.90 -10.21 2.06
CA TYR A 122 -24.31 -9.83 2.24
C TYR A 122 -24.73 -9.61 3.70
N ALA A 123 -23.88 -9.97 4.67
CA ALA A 123 -24.11 -9.67 6.08
C ALA A 123 -23.39 -8.39 6.49
N GLN A 124 -24.13 -7.49 7.14
CA GLN A 124 -23.56 -6.34 7.86
C GLN A 124 -23.15 -6.76 9.27
N PHE A 125 -22.04 -6.19 9.75
CA PHE A 125 -21.63 -6.14 11.15
C PHE A 125 -21.31 -4.69 11.53
N ASP A 126 -20.69 -4.47 12.69
CA ASP A 126 -20.48 -3.14 13.31
C ASP A 126 -19.76 -2.09 12.43
N ASP A 127 -19.17 -2.49 11.30
CA ASP A 127 -18.50 -1.61 10.34
C ASP A 127 -19.09 -1.74 8.92
N VAL A 128 -19.69 -0.67 8.41
CA VAL A 128 -20.36 -0.64 7.08
C VAL A 128 -19.39 -0.66 5.90
N TYR A 129 -18.12 -0.31 6.13
CA TYR A 129 -17.10 -0.33 5.09
C TYR A 129 -16.46 -1.72 4.98
N ALA A 130 -16.36 -2.45 6.10
CA ALA A 130 -15.55 -3.66 6.21
C ALA A 130 -16.11 -4.91 5.48
N LEU A 131 -15.25 -5.66 4.79
CA LEU A 131 -15.48 -6.98 4.22
C LEU A 131 -14.46 -7.94 4.84
N LEU A 132 -14.90 -9.15 5.17
CA LEU A 132 -13.94 -10.21 5.49
C LEU A 132 -13.34 -10.77 4.19
N PRO A 133 -12.08 -11.25 4.19
CA PRO A 133 -11.44 -11.88 3.04
C PRO A 133 -12.16 -13.18 2.66
N GLY A 134 -12.06 -13.63 1.40
CA GLY A 134 -12.86 -14.74 0.89
C GLY A 134 -12.79 -14.90 -0.64
N LEU A 135 -13.40 -15.95 -1.20
CA LEU A 135 -14.58 -16.66 -0.70
C LEU A 135 -14.25 -17.90 0.15
N VAL A 136 -15.07 -18.13 1.19
CA VAL A 136 -15.14 -19.40 1.92
C VAL A 136 -16.49 -20.08 1.74
N VAL A 137 -16.52 -21.38 1.97
CA VAL A 137 -17.73 -22.20 1.99
C VAL A 137 -17.96 -22.71 3.40
N ALA A 138 -19.11 -22.40 4.00
CA ALA A 138 -19.51 -22.87 5.32
C ALA A 138 -20.72 -23.80 5.23
N GLN A 139 -20.59 -25.04 5.70
CA GLN A 139 -21.63 -26.07 5.58
C GLN A 139 -21.73 -26.97 6.82
N VAL A 140 -22.95 -27.28 7.25
CA VAL A 140 -23.20 -28.30 8.28
C VAL A 140 -22.87 -29.68 7.72
N VAL A 141 -22.16 -30.47 8.53
CA VAL A 141 -21.73 -31.83 8.20
C VAL A 141 -22.76 -32.79 8.78
N GLN A 142 -23.33 -33.65 7.94
CA GLN A 142 -24.32 -34.65 8.37
C GLN A 142 -23.69 -35.74 9.23
N GLU A 143 -24.34 -36.07 10.35
CA GLU A 143 -23.99 -37.23 11.16
C GLU A 143 -24.12 -38.54 10.35
N GLY A 144 -23.14 -39.43 10.46
CA GLY A 144 -23.16 -40.77 9.84
C GLY A 144 -22.49 -40.92 8.47
N ILE A 145 -22.06 -39.85 7.79
CA ILE A 145 -21.37 -39.96 6.47
C ILE A 145 -19.84 -40.04 6.63
N GLY A 146 -19.29 -39.59 7.76
CA GLY A 146 -17.85 -39.50 7.98
C GLY A 146 -17.12 -40.83 8.24
N GLU A 147 -17.75 -41.76 8.95
CA GLU A 147 -17.09 -43.02 9.34
C GLU A 147 -16.86 -43.97 8.15
N ALA A 148 -17.67 -43.87 7.09
CA ALA A 148 -17.60 -44.78 5.95
C ALA A 148 -16.54 -44.41 4.89
N VAL A 149 -16.04 -43.16 4.87
CA VAL A 149 -15.22 -42.63 3.76
C VAL A 149 -13.76 -42.39 4.16
N GLY A 150 -13.39 -42.46 5.44
CA GLY A 150 -11.99 -42.35 5.88
C GLY A 150 -11.32 -41.01 5.53
N ASN A 151 -12.10 -39.96 5.21
CA ASN A 151 -11.59 -38.64 4.89
C ASN A 151 -11.08 -37.95 6.17
N VAL A 152 -9.96 -37.22 6.07
CA VAL A 152 -9.29 -36.50 7.17
C VAL A 152 -10.28 -35.64 7.97
N PHE A 153 -11.20 -34.97 7.26
CA PHE A 153 -12.22 -34.15 7.89
C PHE A 153 -13.19 -34.95 8.79
N ALA A 154 -13.61 -36.14 8.37
CA ALA A 154 -14.51 -36.98 9.16
C ALA A 154 -13.85 -37.44 10.47
N ARG A 155 -12.55 -37.73 10.43
CA ARG A 155 -11.77 -38.04 11.64
C ARG A 155 -11.66 -36.82 12.55
N ALA A 156 -11.45 -35.63 11.99
CA ALA A 156 -11.38 -34.39 12.76
C ALA A 156 -12.72 -34.06 13.44
N ALA A 157 -13.85 -34.23 12.72
CA ALA A 157 -15.20 -34.07 13.27
C ALA A 157 -15.50 -35.10 14.38
N ALA A 158 -15.19 -36.38 14.15
CA ALA A 158 -15.35 -37.43 15.16
C ALA A 158 -14.47 -37.18 16.40
N ALA A 159 -13.25 -36.66 16.22
CA ALA A 159 -12.35 -36.32 17.31
C ALA A 159 -12.85 -35.12 18.16
N LEU A 160 -13.57 -34.18 17.55
CA LEU A 160 -14.28 -33.10 18.26
C LEU A 160 -15.47 -33.65 19.07
N HIS A 161 -16.23 -34.61 18.51
CA HIS A 161 -17.33 -35.27 19.23
C HIS A 161 -16.85 -36.09 20.43
N ASN A 162 -15.70 -36.74 20.32
CA ASN A 162 -15.16 -37.66 21.33
C ASN A 162 -14.23 -36.98 22.36
N SER A 163 -13.94 -35.69 22.23
CA SER A 163 -13.07 -35.00 23.17
C SER A 163 -13.84 -34.54 24.42
N ASP A 164 -13.73 -35.29 25.52
CA ASP A 164 -13.87 -34.78 26.90
C ASP A 164 -12.68 -33.86 27.29
N ALA A 165 -11.90 -33.40 26.31
CA ALA A 165 -10.56 -32.88 26.51
C ALA A 165 -10.57 -31.40 26.86
N ALA A 166 -9.88 -31.08 27.95
CA ALA A 166 -9.51 -29.74 28.38
C ALA A 166 -9.03 -28.90 27.19
N THR A 167 -9.86 -27.93 26.81
CA THR A 167 -9.61 -26.89 25.82
C THR A 167 -8.40 -26.07 26.25
N ALA A 168 -7.21 -26.40 25.74
CA ALA A 168 -6.07 -25.51 25.83
C ALA A 168 -6.35 -24.30 24.92
N GLY A 169 -6.28 -23.08 25.46
CA GLY A 169 -6.49 -21.84 24.70
C GLY A 169 -7.57 -20.94 25.28
N GLU A 170 -7.39 -19.64 25.09
CA GLU A 170 -8.35 -18.62 25.50
C GLU A 170 -9.46 -18.49 24.46
N ARG A 171 -10.72 -18.49 24.93
CA ARG A 171 -11.89 -18.28 24.05
C ARG A 171 -11.86 -16.90 23.37
N TYR A 172 -11.29 -15.90 24.05
CA TYR A 172 -11.26 -14.51 23.61
C TYR A 172 -9.82 -14.02 23.57
N ALA A 173 -9.32 -13.71 22.39
CA ALA A 173 -8.06 -13.00 22.22
C ALA A 173 -8.35 -11.48 22.15
N ASP A 174 -8.68 -10.90 23.32
CA ASP A 174 -9.19 -9.52 23.43
C ASP A 174 -8.23 -8.45 22.90
N THR A 175 -6.93 -8.74 22.90
CA THR A 175 -5.89 -7.83 22.41
C THR A 175 -5.70 -7.86 20.90
N ARG A 176 -6.44 -8.71 20.15
CA ARG A 176 -6.38 -8.70 18.69
C ARG A 176 -6.91 -7.38 18.13
N PRO A 177 -6.32 -6.87 17.03
CA PRO A 177 -6.76 -5.59 16.44
C PRO A 177 -8.22 -5.66 15.99
N PHE A 178 -8.63 -6.81 15.44
CA PHE A 178 -9.98 -6.99 14.94
C PHE A 178 -10.51 -8.41 15.17
N PHE A 179 -11.78 -8.46 15.57
CA PHE A 179 -12.70 -9.56 15.36
C PHE A 179 -14.12 -8.99 15.40
N ILE A 180 -15.10 -9.65 14.79
CA ILE A 180 -16.49 -9.19 14.86
C ILE A 180 -16.97 -9.23 16.33
N GLY A 181 -17.63 -8.17 16.80
CA GLY A 181 -18.13 -8.05 18.17
C GLY A 181 -17.10 -7.58 19.20
N ARG A 182 -15.91 -7.15 18.77
CA ARG A 182 -14.85 -6.62 19.65
C ARG A 182 -15.28 -5.49 20.58
N GLU A 183 -16.30 -4.70 20.21
CA GLU A 183 -16.86 -3.62 21.04
C GLU A 183 -17.53 -4.15 22.32
N ARG A 184 -17.95 -5.43 22.32
CA ARG A 184 -18.50 -6.12 23.50
C ARG A 184 -17.39 -6.56 24.48
N ARG A 185 -16.12 -6.38 24.12
CA ARG A 185 -14.93 -6.87 24.84
C ARG A 185 -13.86 -5.77 25.04
N PRO A 186 -14.16 -4.70 25.80
CA PRO A 186 -13.16 -3.67 26.12
C PRO A 186 -12.24 -4.15 27.25
N ALA A 187 -11.18 -4.89 26.92
CA ALA A 187 -10.28 -5.46 27.90
C ALA A 187 -8.81 -5.35 27.46
N GLY A 188 -7.94 -4.89 28.37
CA GLY A 188 -6.50 -4.84 28.16
C GLY A 188 -5.85 -3.64 28.84
N THR A 189 -4.51 -3.61 28.84
CA THR A 189 -3.74 -2.45 29.29
C THR A 189 -3.42 -1.57 28.08
N PRO A 190 -3.80 -0.28 28.09
CA PRO A 190 -3.46 0.65 27.02
C PRO A 190 -1.95 0.70 26.75
N LEU A 191 -1.58 0.68 25.48
CA LEU A 191 -0.21 0.89 25.03
C LEU A 191 0.05 2.39 24.81
N PRO A 192 1.31 2.86 24.96
CA PRO A 192 1.65 4.25 24.72
C PRO A 192 1.63 4.59 23.21
N PRO A 193 1.47 5.87 22.84
CA PRO A 193 1.68 6.29 21.45
C PRO A 193 3.14 6.06 21.03
N PHE A 194 3.35 5.79 19.75
CA PHE A 194 4.70 5.78 19.18
C PHE A 194 5.31 7.19 19.22
N GLN A 195 6.59 7.27 19.54
CA GLN A 195 7.35 8.51 19.55
C GLN A 195 8.60 8.34 18.71
N TRP A 196 8.78 9.25 17.76
CA TRP A 196 9.98 9.35 16.95
C TRP A 196 10.56 10.75 17.09
N VAL A 197 11.87 10.83 17.27
CA VAL A 197 12.59 12.09 17.31
C VAL A 197 13.58 12.05 16.15
N GLU A 198 13.38 12.92 15.17
CA GLU A 198 14.28 13.00 14.04
C GLU A 198 15.69 13.37 14.52
N PRO A 199 16.73 12.64 14.09
CA PRO A 199 18.11 13.03 14.35
C PRO A 199 18.38 14.45 13.84
N VAL A 200 18.98 15.29 14.67
CA VAL A 200 19.36 16.66 14.29
C VAL A 200 20.74 16.63 13.65
N ASP A 201 20.84 17.09 12.40
CA ASP A 201 22.08 17.22 11.62
C ASP A 201 23.00 15.98 11.65
N PRO A 202 22.49 14.77 11.34
CA PRO A 202 23.34 13.59 11.25
C PRO A 202 24.39 13.75 10.13
N PRO A 203 25.61 13.19 10.29
CA PRO A 203 26.59 13.15 9.20
C PRO A 203 25.99 12.48 7.96
N LEU A 204 26.32 13.00 6.78
CA LEU A 204 25.84 12.40 5.53
C LEU A 204 26.41 11.00 5.34
N LEU A 205 25.52 10.07 5.00
CA LEU A 205 25.86 8.73 4.57
C LEU A 205 26.23 8.73 3.08
N THR A 206 26.87 7.65 2.62
CA THR A 206 27.27 7.48 1.21
C THR A 206 26.85 6.12 0.71
N THR A 207 26.39 6.05 -0.54
CA THR A 207 26.09 4.76 -1.19
C THR A 207 27.37 4.03 -1.59
N ARG A 208 27.26 2.73 -1.93
CA ARG A 208 28.38 1.96 -2.50
C ARG A 208 28.84 2.51 -3.87
N LEU A 209 27.97 3.26 -4.56
CA LEU A 209 28.24 3.88 -5.85
C LEU A 209 28.81 5.31 -5.73
N HIS A 210 28.99 5.83 -4.52
CA HIS A 210 29.40 7.23 -4.30
C HIS A 210 30.69 7.63 -5.03
N GLU A 211 31.75 6.81 -4.96
CA GLU A 211 33.00 7.10 -5.69
C GLU A 211 32.84 6.95 -7.21
N THR A 212 31.97 6.03 -7.66
CA THR A 212 31.59 5.91 -9.08
C THR A 212 30.94 7.20 -9.57
N HIS A 213 30.03 7.79 -8.80
CA HIS A 213 29.35 9.03 -9.15
C HIS A 213 30.32 10.21 -9.26
N LYS A 214 31.26 10.34 -8.31
CA LYS A 214 32.31 11.35 -8.36
C LYS A 214 33.21 11.19 -9.58
N ALA A 215 33.61 9.96 -9.90
CA ALA A 215 34.42 9.66 -11.08
C ALA A 215 33.69 10.00 -12.39
N LEU A 216 32.36 9.87 -12.43
CA LEU A 216 31.52 10.28 -13.55
C LEU A 216 31.27 11.80 -13.62
N GLY A 217 31.83 12.60 -12.70
CA GLY A 217 31.67 14.05 -12.68
C GLY A 217 30.32 14.53 -12.14
N ALA A 218 29.61 13.69 -11.38
CA ALA A 218 28.33 14.05 -10.80
C ALA A 218 28.45 15.26 -9.86
N ARG A 219 27.45 16.13 -9.91
CA ARG A 219 27.24 17.12 -8.85
C ARG A 219 26.59 16.39 -7.67
N MET A 220 27.26 16.39 -6.53
CA MET A 220 26.77 15.74 -5.31
C MET A 220 26.08 16.76 -4.39
N VAL A 221 24.97 16.36 -3.75
CA VAL A 221 24.22 17.19 -2.80
C VAL A 221 23.68 16.36 -1.63
N PRO A 222 23.48 16.97 -0.46
CA PRO A 222 22.72 16.35 0.63
C PRO A 222 21.27 16.05 0.18
N PHE A 223 20.85 14.81 0.31
CA PHE A 223 19.47 14.37 0.07
C PHE A 223 19.11 13.20 0.97
N ALA A 224 18.04 13.32 1.74
CA ALA A 224 17.53 12.27 2.63
C ALA A 224 18.62 11.65 3.56
N GLY A 225 19.56 12.46 4.04
CA GLY A 225 20.67 11.99 4.90
C GLY A 225 21.88 11.41 4.15
N TYR A 226 21.89 11.40 2.82
CA TYR A 226 22.99 10.90 1.98
C TYR A 226 23.63 11.99 1.11
N ASP A 227 24.90 11.82 0.75
CA ASP A 227 25.55 12.60 -0.31
C ASP A 227 25.30 11.94 -1.67
N MET A 228 24.40 12.52 -2.48
CA MET A 228 23.79 11.88 -3.66
C MET A 228 23.99 12.68 -4.96
N PRO A 229 24.08 12.02 -6.12
CA PRO A 229 24.19 12.70 -7.41
C PRO A 229 22.88 13.43 -7.78
N VAL A 230 22.91 14.75 -7.87
CA VAL A 230 21.75 15.55 -8.33
C VAL A 230 21.63 15.56 -9.85
N TRP A 231 22.76 15.57 -10.56
CA TRP A 231 22.88 15.41 -12.02
C TRP A 231 24.34 15.12 -12.40
N TYR A 232 24.55 14.59 -13.61
CA TYR A 232 25.83 14.29 -14.24
C TYR A 232 26.11 15.26 -15.39
N THR A 233 25.11 15.55 -16.23
CA THR A 233 25.26 16.48 -17.36
C THR A 233 24.35 17.68 -17.21
N SER A 234 23.04 17.50 -17.41
CA SER A 234 22.00 18.48 -17.15
C SER A 234 20.67 17.80 -16.92
N VAL A 235 19.80 18.44 -16.14
CA VAL A 235 18.46 17.90 -15.83
C VAL A 235 17.66 17.61 -17.10
N SER A 236 17.70 18.51 -18.09
CA SER A 236 16.96 18.35 -19.34
C SER A 236 17.48 17.20 -20.21
N GLU A 237 18.80 17.00 -20.27
CA GLU A 237 19.40 15.94 -21.07
C GLU A 237 19.16 14.55 -20.44
N GLU A 238 19.26 14.44 -19.12
CA GLU A 238 18.94 13.22 -18.40
C GLU A 238 17.45 12.90 -18.45
N HIS A 239 16.60 13.91 -18.29
CA HIS A 239 15.15 13.77 -18.47
C HIS A 239 14.83 13.23 -19.88
N ALA A 240 15.43 13.81 -20.92
CA ALA A 240 15.26 13.36 -22.29
C ALA A 240 15.72 11.90 -22.46
N ALA A 241 16.86 11.51 -21.87
CA ALA A 241 17.31 10.12 -21.90
C ALA A 241 16.29 9.15 -21.29
N VAL A 242 15.66 9.50 -20.17
CA VAL A 242 14.59 8.67 -19.58
C VAL A 242 13.39 8.51 -20.53
N ARG A 243 13.00 9.58 -21.23
CA ARG A 243 11.86 9.59 -22.16
C ARG A 243 12.14 8.88 -23.48
N GLU A 244 13.35 9.04 -24.01
CA GLU A 244 13.70 8.65 -25.38
C GLU A 244 14.47 7.33 -25.43
N THR A 245 15.29 7.05 -24.42
CA THR A 245 16.19 5.89 -24.37
C THR A 245 16.05 5.12 -23.05
N ALA A 246 16.95 5.36 -22.10
CA ALA A 246 16.89 4.87 -20.72
C ALA A 246 17.73 5.77 -19.81
N GLY A 247 17.27 5.94 -18.57
CA GLY A 247 18.03 6.51 -17.47
C GLY A 247 18.31 5.46 -16.39
N LEU A 248 19.54 5.44 -15.89
CA LEU A 248 19.97 4.59 -14.78
C LEU A 248 20.13 5.46 -13.52
N PHE A 249 19.42 5.11 -12.45
CA PHE A 249 19.39 5.88 -11.20
C PHE A 249 19.94 5.07 -10.03
N ASP A 250 20.78 5.71 -9.22
CA ASP A 250 21.18 5.15 -7.93
C ASP A 250 20.06 5.40 -6.90
N VAL A 251 19.34 4.33 -6.55
CA VAL A 251 18.36 4.30 -5.47
C VAL A 251 18.79 3.38 -4.33
N THR A 252 20.08 3.07 -4.23
CA THR A 252 20.61 2.15 -3.21
C THR A 252 20.52 2.70 -1.79
N HIS A 253 20.21 3.99 -1.65
CA HIS A 253 19.91 4.68 -0.39
C HIS A 253 18.48 4.44 0.13
N MET A 254 17.56 3.92 -0.68
CA MET A 254 16.20 3.55 -0.26
C MET A 254 16.25 2.45 0.81
N GLY A 255 15.23 2.38 1.66
CA GLY A 255 15.11 1.28 2.61
C GLY A 255 14.66 0.00 1.92
N VAL A 256 15.29 -1.13 2.22
CA VAL A 256 14.95 -2.44 1.66
C VAL A 256 14.74 -3.41 2.81
N LEU A 257 13.50 -3.55 3.24
CA LEU A 257 13.10 -4.40 4.35
C LEU A 257 12.54 -5.73 3.82
N ASP A 258 12.62 -6.78 4.61
CA ASP A 258 12.00 -8.08 4.35
C ASP A 258 11.12 -8.48 5.54
N ALA A 259 9.90 -8.89 5.22
CA ALA A 259 8.95 -9.47 6.16
C ALA A 259 8.73 -10.93 5.78
N GLY A 260 9.07 -11.84 6.69
CA GLY A 260 9.10 -13.28 6.45
C GLY A 260 8.38 -14.11 7.51
N GLY A 261 8.11 -15.36 7.15
CA GLY A 261 7.53 -16.36 8.03
C GLY A 261 6.00 -16.38 8.02
N PRO A 262 5.38 -17.28 8.82
CA PRO A 262 3.95 -17.58 8.73
C PRO A 262 3.04 -16.40 9.08
N PHE A 263 3.54 -15.42 9.84
CA PHE A 263 2.78 -14.25 10.29
C PHE A 263 3.07 -12.98 9.47
N ALA A 264 3.92 -13.05 8.45
CA ALA A 264 4.27 -11.88 7.63
C ALA A 264 3.05 -11.26 6.95
N LEU A 265 2.14 -12.09 6.40
CA LEU A 265 0.92 -11.60 5.76
C LEU A 265 0.02 -10.87 6.76
N GLU A 266 -0.24 -11.45 7.93
CA GLU A 266 -1.10 -10.85 8.96
C GLU A 266 -0.50 -9.53 9.48
N PHE A 267 0.81 -9.50 9.69
CA PHE A 267 1.53 -8.30 10.09
C PHE A 267 1.40 -7.20 9.02
N LEU A 268 1.72 -7.51 7.76
CA LEU A 268 1.63 -6.56 6.66
C LEU A 268 0.19 -6.08 6.41
N GLU A 269 -0.80 -6.97 6.55
CA GLU A 269 -2.22 -6.60 6.51
C GLU A 269 -2.57 -5.59 7.61
N THR A 270 -1.94 -5.70 8.78
CA THR A 270 -2.17 -4.80 9.91
C THR A 270 -1.53 -3.43 9.69
N VAL A 271 -0.29 -3.37 9.20
CA VAL A 271 0.47 -2.11 9.09
C VAL A 271 0.26 -1.36 7.77
N THR A 272 -0.18 -2.05 6.72
CA THR A 272 -0.40 -1.43 5.39
C THR A 272 -1.88 -1.20 5.09
N GLY A 273 -2.17 -0.08 4.43
CA GLY A 273 -3.51 0.27 3.98
C GLY A 273 -3.97 -0.41 2.68
N ASN A 274 -3.09 -1.03 1.89
CA ASN A 274 -3.50 -1.83 0.73
C ASN A 274 -3.74 -3.30 1.13
N ASP A 275 -4.32 -4.10 0.24
CA ASP A 275 -4.63 -5.52 0.46
C ASP A 275 -3.46 -6.40 -0.01
N VAL A 276 -2.67 -6.89 0.94
CA VAL A 276 -1.51 -7.74 0.74
C VAL A 276 -1.92 -9.20 0.49
N SER A 277 -3.12 -9.64 0.91
CA SER A 277 -3.58 -11.00 0.64
C SER A 277 -3.86 -11.24 -0.84
N ALA A 278 -4.26 -10.18 -1.57
CA ALA A 278 -4.44 -10.21 -3.02
C ALA A 278 -3.13 -10.37 -3.83
N LEU A 279 -1.95 -10.18 -3.23
CA LEU A 279 -0.68 -10.38 -3.94
C LEU A 279 -0.38 -11.86 -4.14
N ALA A 280 -0.31 -12.30 -5.39
CA ALA A 280 0.28 -13.60 -5.73
C ALA A 280 1.82 -13.54 -5.66
N VAL A 281 2.47 -14.70 -5.52
CA VAL A 281 3.93 -14.79 -5.64
C VAL A 281 4.35 -14.27 -7.02
N GLY A 282 5.37 -13.40 -7.06
CA GLY A 282 5.81 -12.73 -8.27
C GLY A 282 5.01 -11.47 -8.61
N GLN A 283 4.28 -10.90 -7.65
CA GLN A 283 3.58 -9.62 -7.79
C GLN A 283 4.03 -8.61 -6.74
N SER A 284 3.76 -7.35 -7.02
CA SER A 284 4.01 -6.23 -6.13
C SER A 284 2.87 -5.23 -6.17
N GLN A 285 2.77 -4.39 -5.15
CA GLN A 285 1.81 -3.29 -5.12
C GLN A 285 2.35 -2.10 -4.33
N TYR A 286 1.81 -0.94 -4.66
CA TYR A 286 1.99 0.27 -3.88
C TYR A 286 1.12 0.23 -2.61
N SER A 287 1.66 0.74 -1.52
CA SER A 287 0.98 0.88 -0.24
C SER A 287 1.57 2.06 0.56
N GLN A 288 1.28 2.10 1.85
CA GLN A 288 1.46 3.20 2.76
C GLN A 288 1.41 2.67 4.20
N PHE A 289 2.25 3.24 5.05
CA PHE A 289 2.12 3.10 6.49
C PHE A 289 1.42 4.35 7.02
N LEU A 290 0.41 4.16 7.86
CA LEU A 290 -0.29 5.26 8.53
C LEU A 290 -0.10 5.15 10.04
N PHE A 291 -0.04 6.30 10.71
CA PHE A 291 -0.19 6.36 12.15
C PHE A 291 -1.66 6.18 12.56
N PRO A 292 -1.94 5.88 13.84
CA PRO A 292 -3.31 5.71 14.33
C PRO A 292 -4.23 6.90 14.07
N ASP A 293 -3.67 8.11 13.98
CA ASP A 293 -4.39 9.36 13.66
C ASP A 293 -4.61 9.59 12.16
N GLY A 294 -4.23 8.63 11.31
CA GLY A 294 -4.39 8.68 9.86
C GLY A 294 -3.27 9.40 9.12
N SER A 295 -2.36 10.08 9.83
CA SER A 295 -1.21 10.73 9.19
C SER A 295 -0.26 9.70 8.57
N VAL A 296 0.41 10.09 7.48
CA VAL A 296 1.25 9.16 6.70
C VAL A 296 2.64 9.03 7.33
N VAL A 297 2.99 7.80 7.74
CA VAL A 297 4.35 7.45 8.16
C VAL A 297 5.26 7.44 6.94
N ASP A 298 4.86 6.68 5.92
CA ASP A 298 5.53 6.58 4.63
C ASP A 298 4.60 6.05 3.51
N ASP A 299 5.00 6.22 2.26
CA ASP A 299 4.51 5.48 1.10
C ASP A 299 5.56 4.49 0.57
N LEU A 300 5.13 3.35 0.05
CA LEU A 300 6.03 2.21 -0.15
C LEU A 300 5.55 1.22 -1.21
N MET A 301 6.42 0.28 -1.56
CA MET A 301 6.10 -0.87 -2.41
C MET A 301 6.28 -2.17 -1.63
N VAL A 302 5.30 -3.07 -1.71
CA VAL A 302 5.37 -4.45 -1.19
C VAL A 302 5.50 -5.41 -2.36
N TYR A 303 6.46 -6.33 -2.31
CA TYR A 303 6.73 -7.33 -3.34
C TYR A 303 6.65 -8.72 -2.72
N ARG A 304 5.75 -9.59 -3.19
CA ARG A 304 5.68 -10.98 -2.72
C ARG A 304 6.63 -11.84 -3.54
N THR A 305 7.82 -12.09 -2.99
CA THR A 305 8.92 -12.80 -3.69
C THR A 305 8.82 -14.31 -3.55
N ALA A 306 8.22 -14.80 -2.46
CA ALA A 306 7.89 -16.21 -2.22
C ALA A 306 6.61 -16.33 -1.38
N GLU A 307 6.19 -17.56 -1.06
CA GLU A 307 4.92 -17.83 -0.35
C GLU A 307 4.80 -17.04 0.97
N GLN A 308 5.88 -16.94 1.73
CA GLN A 308 5.97 -16.25 3.03
C GLN A 308 7.16 -15.28 3.08
N SER A 309 7.50 -14.64 1.96
CA SER A 309 8.55 -13.62 1.93
C SER A 309 8.08 -12.42 1.11
N TYR A 310 8.22 -11.26 1.73
CA TYR A 310 7.75 -9.99 1.22
C TYR A 310 8.88 -8.97 1.35
N LEU A 311 9.35 -8.47 0.21
CA LEU A 311 10.21 -7.29 0.19
C LEU A 311 9.33 -6.05 0.39
N VAL A 312 9.80 -5.10 1.19
CA VAL A 312 9.12 -3.84 1.47
C VAL A 312 10.13 -2.71 1.24
N VAL A 313 9.89 -1.90 0.22
CA VAL A 313 10.78 -0.78 -0.14
C VAL A 313 10.17 0.52 0.33
N VAL A 314 10.87 1.20 1.23
CA VAL A 314 10.44 2.45 1.90
C VAL A 314 11.32 3.63 1.47
N ASN A 315 10.83 4.85 1.62
CA ASN A 315 11.57 6.06 1.25
C ASN A 315 12.84 6.21 2.09
N ALA A 316 13.92 6.66 1.45
CA ALA A 316 15.23 6.81 2.09
C ALA A 316 15.19 7.69 3.35
N SER A 317 14.41 8.78 3.35
CA SER A 317 14.30 9.69 4.49
C SER A 317 13.55 9.10 5.68
N ASN A 318 12.76 8.04 5.45
CA ASN A 318 11.89 7.45 6.46
C ASN A 318 12.41 6.11 6.98
N ASN A 319 13.46 5.56 6.36
CA ASN A 319 13.93 4.21 6.66
C ASN A 319 14.03 3.90 8.17
N ASP A 320 14.72 4.75 8.94
CA ASP A 320 14.97 4.47 10.36
C ASP A 320 13.69 4.60 11.19
N LYS A 321 12.83 5.57 10.83
CA LYS A 321 11.52 5.79 11.43
C LYS A 321 10.59 4.60 11.15
N ASP A 322 10.57 4.12 9.92
CA ASP A 322 9.78 2.99 9.47
C ASP A 322 10.25 1.70 10.14
N TRP A 323 11.56 1.47 10.21
CA TRP A 323 12.13 0.34 10.93
C TRP A 323 11.76 0.35 12.41
N ALA A 324 11.87 1.50 13.07
CA ALA A 324 11.49 1.66 14.48
C ALA A 324 9.98 1.47 14.70
N TRP A 325 9.14 2.04 13.83
CA TRP A 325 7.70 1.91 13.86
C TRP A 325 7.27 0.44 13.70
N LEU A 326 7.76 -0.23 12.65
CA LEU A 326 7.42 -1.62 12.36
C LEU A 326 7.84 -2.55 13.50
N ASN A 327 9.04 -2.41 14.04
CA ASN A 327 9.47 -3.20 15.19
C ASN A 327 8.62 -2.92 16.43
N ALA A 328 8.31 -1.66 16.73
CA ALA A 328 7.47 -1.32 17.88
C ALA A 328 6.05 -1.91 17.77
N VAL A 329 5.46 -1.91 16.58
CA VAL A 329 4.17 -2.58 16.32
C VAL A 329 4.31 -4.09 16.43
N ASN A 330 5.34 -4.67 15.82
CA ASN A 330 5.59 -6.12 15.79
C ASN A 330 5.81 -6.70 17.19
N GLU A 331 6.43 -5.93 18.08
CA GLU A 331 6.65 -6.28 19.49
C GLU A 331 5.45 -5.94 20.41
N GLY A 332 4.39 -5.34 19.87
CA GLY A 332 3.20 -4.97 20.62
C GLY A 332 3.46 -3.91 21.70
N LYS A 333 4.38 -2.97 21.44
CA LYS A 333 4.84 -1.95 22.41
C LYS A 333 4.14 -0.60 22.26
N VAL A 334 3.43 -0.36 21.16
CA VAL A 334 2.81 0.93 20.84
C VAL A 334 1.36 0.78 20.43
N MET A 335 0.58 1.83 20.69
CA MET A 335 -0.83 1.94 20.32
C MET A 335 -0.99 1.97 18.80
N ILE A 336 -1.82 1.07 18.28
CA ILE A 336 -2.18 0.98 16.85
C ILE A 336 -3.65 1.33 16.56
N ASP A 337 -4.46 1.47 17.59
CA ASP A 337 -5.89 1.80 17.51
C ASP A 337 -6.26 2.70 18.70
N PRO A 338 -6.64 3.98 18.52
CA PRO A 338 -7.03 4.86 19.61
C PRO A 338 -8.33 4.41 20.30
N ASP A 339 -9.23 3.73 19.58
CA ASP A 339 -10.49 3.23 20.13
C ASP A 339 -10.26 1.98 20.99
N ARG A 340 -9.19 1.24 20.70
CA ARG A 340 -8.78 0.01 21.42
C ARG A 340 -7.28 0.06 21.71
N PRO A 341 -6.82 0.90 22.66
CA PRO A 341 -5.40 1.21 22.82
C PRO A 341 -4.53 0.04 23.31
N TRP A 342 -5.15 -1.07 23.73
CA TRP A 342 -4.48 -2.32 24.11
C TRP A 342 -4.34 -3.31 22.94
N ALA A 343 -4.86 -2.98 21.76
CA ALA A 343 -4.77 -3.82 20.57
C ALA A 343 -3.32 -3.98 20.11
N ARG A 344 -2.94 -5.19 19.70
CA ARG A 344 -1.59 -5.53 19.22
C ARG A 344 -1.62 -6.76 18.33
N VAL A 345 -0.59 -6.90 17.49
CA VAL A 345 -0.36 -8.16 16.77
C VAL A 345 -0.14 -9.29 17.77
N GLN A 346 -0.65 -10.48 17.48
CA GLN A 346 -0.55 -11.62 18.41
C GLN A 346 0.77 -12.37 18.22
N HIS A 347 1.19 -12.47 16.97
CA HIS A 347 2.41 -13.16 16.57
C HIS A 347 3.30 -12.21 15.78
N PRO A 348 4.59 -12.07 16.16
CA PRO A 348 5.50 -11.23 15.41
C PRO A 348 5.85 -11.86 14.06
N ALA A 349 5.96 -11.03 13.02
CA ALA A 349 6.62 -11.39 11.78
C ALA A 349 8.14 -11.37 11.95
N VAL A 350 8.86 -12.11 11.09
CA VAL A 350 10.32 -11.99 11.00
C VAL A 350 10.64 -10.77 10.15
N LEU A 351 11.22 -9.73 10.74
CA LEU A 351 11.62 -8.51 10.04
C LEU A 351 13.14 -8.46 9.88
N ARG A 352 13.61 -8.05 8.69
CA ARG A 352 15.03 -7.85 8.36
C ARG A 352 15.23 -6.55 7.59
N ASP A 353 16.28 -5.77 7.88
CA ASP A 353 16.73 -4.70 6.99
C ASP A 353 17.81 -5.29 6.09
N LEU A 354 17.48 -5.59 4.83
CA LEU A 354 18.39 -6.28 3.91
C LEU A 354 19.60 -5.44 3.50
N ARG A 355 19.74 -4.19 3.97
CA ARG A 355 20.97 -3.41 3.78
C ARG A 355 22.01 -3.71 4.85
N ASP A 356 21.59 -4.30 5.98
CA ASP A 356 22.50 -4.66 7.07
C ASP A 356 23.39 -5.85 6.65
N PRO A 357 24.73 -5.71 6.69
CA PRO A 357 25.68 -6.76 6.35
C PRO A 357 25.49 -8.07 7.12
N GLN A 358 24.81 -8.06 8.28
CA GLN A 358 24.54 -9.27 9.06
C GLN A 358 23.73 -10.32 8.29
N HIS A 359 22.99 -9.92 7.25
CA HIS A 359 22.18 -10.82 6.44
C HIS A 359 22.94 -11.48 5.28
N GLY A 360 24.25 -11.21 5.13
CA GLY A 360 25.13 -11.90 4.20
C GLY A 360 24.58 -11.96 2.78
N ALA A 361 24.47 -13.18 2.21
CA ALA A 361 24.02 -13.37 0.83
C ALA A 361 22.60 -12.84 0.54
N ASP A 362 21.77 -12.64 1.56
CA ASP A 362 20.41 -12.12 1.41
C ASP A 362 20.37 -10.59 1.32
N CYS A 363 21.49 -9.88 1.56
CA CYS A 363 21.49 -8.42 1.51
C CYS A 363 21.05 -7.91 0.14
N ARG A 364 20.27 -6.82 0.11
CA ARG A 364 19.73 -6.21 -1.11
C ARG A 364 19.73 -4.68 -1.02
N VAL A 365 20.08 -4.03 -2.13
CA VAL A 365 19.89 -2.61 -2.44
C VAL A 365 19.30 -2.49 -3.84
N ASP A 366 18.70 -1.34 -4.15
CA ASP A 366 17.96 -1.15 -5.40
C ASP A 366 18.70 -0.21 -6.39
N ILE A 367 18.58 -0.51 -7.68
CA ILE A 367 19.03 0.32 -8.80
C ILE A 367 17.88 0.42 -9.81
N ALA A 368 17.47 1.63 -10.17
CA ALA A 368 16.35 1.85 -11.06
C ALA A 368 16.81 2.03 -12.51
N LEU A 369 16.27 1.22 -13.41
CA LEU A 369 16.48 1.33 -14.86
C LEU A 369 15.15 1.71 -15.54
N GLN A 370 15.07 2.93 -16.04
CA GLN A 370 13.80 3.55 -16.43
C GLN A 370 13.86 4.04 -17.89
N GLY A 371 12.86 3.73 -18.71
CA GLY A 371 12.77 4.21 -20.09
C GLY A 371 12.55 3.11 -21.13
N PRO A 372 12.14 3.47 -22.36
CA PRO A 372 11.69 2.54 -23.39
C PRO A 372 12.72 1.46 -23.78
N ARG A 373 14.02 1.73 -23.64
CA ARG A 373 15.10 0.78 -23.97
C ARG A 373 15.51 -0.13 -22.81
N SER A 374 14.94 0.04 -21.62
CA SER A 374 15.35 -0.70 -20.41
C SER A 374 15.28 -2.22 -20.58
N ALA A 375 14.27 -2.74 -21.30
CA ALA A 375 14.14 -4.17 -21.55
C ALA A 375 15.23 -4.70 -22.51
N ASP A 376 15.61 -3.92 -23.51
CA ASP A 376 16.68 -4.27 -24.45
C ASP A 376 18.03 -4.34 -23.74
N ILE A 377 18.26 -3.42 -22.79
CA ILE A 377 19.49 -3.34 -22.00
C ILE A 377 19.63 -4.54 -21.08
N LEU A 378 18.55 -4.92 -20.36
CA LEU A 378 18.55 -6.14 -19.55
C LEU A 378 18.76 -7.40 -20.40
N ASN A 379 18.18 -7.45 -21.61
CA ASN A 379 18.40 -8.55 -22.53
C ASN A 379 19.86 -8.61 -23.01
N ALA A 380 20.47 -7.47 -23.35
CA ALA A 380 21.88 -7.38 -23.71
C ALA A 380 22.79 -7.82 -22.55
N LEU A 381 22.51 -7.36 -21.33
CA LEU A 381 23.22 -7.79 -20.11
C LEU A 381 23.15 -9.31 -19.90
N SER A 382 22.03 -9.93 -20.26
CA SER A 382 21.87 -11.40 -20.18
C SER A 382 22.66 -12.19 -21.24
N GLY A 383 23.37 -11.51 -22.16
CA GLY A 383 23.97 -12.16 -23.32
C GLY A 383 22.95 -12.57 -24.38
N ASN A 384 21.80 -11.90 -24.42
CA ASN A 384 20.64 -12.22 -25.26
C ASN A 384 20.09 -13.64 -25.04
N ASP A 385 20.04 -14.11 -23.79
CA ASP A 385 19.45 -15.41 -23.46
C ASP A 385 17.95 -15.45 -23.85
N PRO A 386 17.54 -16.31 -24.80
CA PRO A 386 16.14 -16.40 -25.22
C PRO A 386 15.18 -16.78 -24.10
N ALA A 387 15.63 -17.56 -23.10
CA ALA A 387 14.80 -17.97 -21.99
C ALA A 387 14.50 -16.80 -21.04
N PHE A 388 15.54 -16.04 -20.65
CA PHE A 388 15.40 -14.81 -19.89
C PHE A 388 14.56 -13.77 -20.66
N ALA A 389 14.84 -13.54 -21.94
CA ALA A 389 14.09 -12.59 -22.78
C ALA A 389 12.59 -12.89 -22.79
N LYS A 390 12.21 -14.16 -22.88
CA LYS A 390 10.82 -14.61 -22.83
C LYS A 390 10.17 -14.31 -21.48
N ARG A 391 10.88 -14.56 -20.37
CA ARG A 391 10.41 -14.27 -19.01
C ARG A 391 10.23 -12.77 -18.78
N LEU A 392 11.23 -11.96 -19.16
CA LEU A 392 11.18 -10.50 -19.04
C LEU A 392 10.03 -9.91 -19.84
N LYS A 393 9.83 -10.36 -21.09
CA LYS A 393 8.70 -9.93 -21.93
C LYS A 393 7.35 -10.32 -21.34
N GLY A 394 7.28 -11.47 -20.67
CA GLY A 394 6.07 -11.95 -20.00
C GLY A 394 5.77 -11.26 -18.66
N LEU A 395 6.69 -10.46 -18.12
CA LEU A 395 6.54 -9.80 -16.83
C LEU A 395 5.49 -8.66 -16.93
N PRO A 396 4.33 -8.75 -16.26
CA PRO A 396 3.34 -7.68 -16.25
C PRO A 396 3.86 -6.48 -15.46
N TRP A 397 3.21 -5.31 -15.61
CA TRP A 397 3.45 -4.18 -14.70
C TRP A 397 3.19 -4.62 -13.26
N ALA A 398 4.05 -4.20 -12.34
CA ALA A 398 4.09 -4.66 -10.95
C ALA A 398 4.35 -6.17 -10.78
N GLY A 399 4.82 -6.86 -11.83
CA GLY A 399 5.33 -8.22 -11.74
C GLY A 399 6.78 -8.26 -11.23
N VAL A 400 7.12 -9.34 -10.54
CA VAL A 400 8.42 -9.59 -9.92
C VAL A 400 8.95 -10.94 -10.38
N LEU A 401 10.24 -11.01 -10.71
CA LEU A 401 10.93 -12.27 -10.99
C LEU A 401 12.31 -12.28 -10.36
N THR A 402 12.84 -13.47 -10.09
CA THR A 402 14.23 -13.69 -9.72
C THR A 402 15.00 -14.31 -10.87
N ALA A 403 16.22 -13.83 -11.14
CA ALA A 403 17.05 -14.35 -12.22
C ALA A 403 18.54 -14.03 -11.98
N ASN A 404 19.41 -14.94 -12.45
CA ASN A 404 20.81 -14.62 -12.65
C ASN A 404 20.98 -14.01 -14.05
N VAL A 405 21.26 -12.70 -14.13
CA VAL A 405 21.37 -11.96 -15.40
C VAL A 405 22.80 -11.48 -15.55
N GLY A 406 23.54 -11.95 -16.55
CA GLY A 406 24.93 -11.55 -16.74
C GLY A 406 25.85 -11.88 -15.56
N GLY A 407 25.52 -12.93 -14.77
CA GLY A 407 26.26 -13.29 -13.56
C GLY A 407 25.81 -12.58 -12.28
N PHE A 408 24.77 -11.74 -12.35
CA PHE A 408 24.21 -11.01 -11.20
C PHE A 408 22.94 -11.70 -10.70
N ASP A 409 22.89 -12.06 -9.42
CA ASP A 409 21.67 -12.56 -8.77
C ASP A 409 20.73 -11.38 -8.47
N LEU A 410 19.63 -11.28 -9.22
CA LEU A 410 18.72 -10.16 -9.19
C LEU A 410 17.30 -10.58 -8.80
N ILE A 411 16.67 -9.74 -7.97
CA ILE A 411 15.21 -9.62 -7.96
C ILE A 411 14.87 -8.44 -8.89
N ILE A 412 14.03 -8.68 -9.88
CA ILE A 412 13.66 -7.70 -10.91
C ILE A 412 12.17 -7.43 -10.78
N SER A 413 11.80 -6.18 -10.53
CA SER A 413 10.41 -5.75 -10.56
C SER A 413 10.15 -4.84 -11.75
N ARG A 414 9.06 -5.06 -12.48
CA ARG A 414 8.61 -4.15 -13.53
C ARG A 414 7.77 -3.01 -12.94
N THR A 415 8.45 -2.09 -12.28
CA THR A 415 7.89 -0.90 -11.65
C THR A 415 8.80 0.30 -11.90
N GLY A 416 8.32 1.50 -11.58
CA GLY A 416 9.12 2.70 -11.78
C GLY A 416 8.44 3.96 -11.30
N TYR A 417 9.26 4.97 -11.08
CA TYR A 417 8.85 6.26 -10.51
C TYR A 417 8.94 7.42 -11.52
N THR A 418 9.13 7.13 -12.80
CA THR A 418 9.34 8.15 -13.85
C THR A 418 8.12 8.40 -14.73
N GLY A 419 7.08 7.57 -14.62
CA GLY A 419 5.94 7.54 -15.54
C GLY A 419 6.19 6.78 -16.85
N GLU A 420 7.39 6.24 -17.05
CA GLU A 420 7.73 5.42 -18.22
C GLU A 420 6.98 4.08 -18.22
N ARG A 421 6.66 3.58 -19.42
CA ARG A 421 5.93 2.31 -19.61
C ARG A 421 6.80 1.07 -19.45
N VAL A 422 8.09 1.26 -19.63
CA VAL A 422 9.12 0.23 -19.49
C VAL A 422 10.09 0.76 -18.45
N ALA A 423 10.09 0.09 -17.31
CA ALA A 423 10.80 0.49 -16.13
C ALA A 423 11.03 -0.75 -15.28
N TYR A 424 12.21 -0.83 -14.68
CA TYR A 424 12.59 -1.93 -13.81
C TYR A 424 13.33 -1.40 -12.58
N GLU A 425 13.01 -1.97 -11.43
CA GLU A 425 13.80 -1.88 -10.20
C GLU A 425 14.61 -3.17 -10.08
N LEU A 426 15.90 -3.07 -9.76
CA LEU A 426 16.88 -4.14 -9.79
C LEU A 426 17.52 -4.29 -8.42
N PHE A 427 17.03 -5.26 -7.63
CA PHE A 427 17.59 -5.53 -6.32
C PHE A 427 18.79 -6.46 -6.43
N ILE A 428 19.93 -6.00 -5.94
CA ILE A 428 21.23 -6.67 -6.01
C ILE A 428 21.91 -6.63 -4.65
N HIS A 429 22.81 -7.59 -4.39
CA HIS A 429 23.68 -7.53 -3.22
C HIS A 429 24.52 -6.23 -3.21
N PRO A 430 24.64 -5.50 -2.08
CA PRO A 430 25.37 -4.22 -2.00
C PRO A 430 26.80 -4.27 -2.56
N ASP A 431 27.54 -5.35 -2.26
CA ASP A 431 28.92 -5.52 -2.73
C ASP A 431 29.05 -5.70 -4.25
N ARG A 432 27.95 -6.00 -4.94
CA ARG A 432 27.90 -6.16 -6.40
C ARG A 432 27.25 -4.98 -7.11
N ALA A 433 26.83 -3.94 -6.37
CA ALA A 433 26.13 -2.79 -6.93
C ALA A 433 26.98 -2.01 -7.94
N VAL A 434 28.27 -1.79 -7.64
CA VAL A 434 29.22 -1.11 -8.54
C VAL A 434 29.44 -1.91 -9.83
N ASP A 435 29.61 -3.22 -9.71
CA ASP A 435 29.77 -4.11 -10.86
C ASP A 435 28.54 -4.09 -11.76
N LEU A 436 27.34 -4.20 -11.16
CA LEU A 436 26.08 -4.17 -11.89
C LEU A 436 25.88 -2.83 -12.59
N TRP A 437 26.14 -1.71 -11.90
CA TRP A 437 26.06 -0.37 -12.47
C TRP A 437 26.93 -0.23 -13.72
N ASN A 438 28.21 -0.62 -13.62
CA ASN A 438 29.14 -0.55 -14.74
C ASN A 438 28.72 -1.47 -15.90
N ALA A 439 28.24 -2.68 -15.59
CA ALA A 439 27.77 -3.63 -16.60
C ALA A 439 26.52 -3.13 -17.33
N LEU A 440 25.57 -2.52 -16.60
CA LEU A 440 24.39 -1.87 -17.18
C LEU A 440 24.79 -0.69 -18.06
N MET A 441 25.69 0.19 -17.58
CA MET A 441 26.20 1.32 -18.35
C MET A 441 26.83 0.89 -19.68
N ALA A 442 27.67 -0.16 -19.65
CA ALA A 442 28.28 -0.73 -20.85
C ALA A 442 27.24 -1.36 -21.80
N ALA A 443 26.28 -2.13 -21.27
CA ALA A 443 25.21 -2.72 -22.08
C ALA A 443 24.25 -1.66 -22.65
N GLY A 444 24.08 -0.53 -21.96
CA GLY A 444 23.18 0.56 -22.32
C GLY A 444 23.77 1.61 -23.26
N GLU A 445 25.09 1.71 -23.38
CA GLU A 445 25.77 2.68 -24.24
C GLU A 445 25.28 2.62 -25.71
N PRO A 446 25.16 1.44 -26.37
CA PRO A 446 24.64 1.35 -27.74
C PRO A 446 23.20 1.82 -27.90
N PHE A 447 22.45 1.88 -26.79
CA PHE A 447 21.05 2.31 -26.75
C PHE A 447 20.89 3.78 -26.35
N GLY A 448 22.00 4.47 -26.07
CA GLY A 448 21.99 5.87 -25.62
C GLY A 448 21.53 6.05 -24.17
N MET A 449 21.71 5.03 -23.32
CA MET A 449 21.43 5.14 -21.89
C MET A 449 22.34 6.16 -21.22
N LYS A 450 21.83 6.88 -20.20
CA LYS A 450 22.62 7.81 -19.38
C LYS A 450 22.48 7.52 -17.89
N PRO A 451 23.52 7.81 -17.07
CA PRO A 451 23.32 7.92 -15.64
C PRO A 451 22.45 9.14 -15.37
N CYS A 452 21.51 9.03 -14.45
CA CYS A 452 20.54 10.08 -14.15
C CYS A 452 20.51 10.37 -12.65
N GLY A 453 20.54 11.65 -12.29
CA GLY A 453 20.55 12.13 -10.92
C GLY A 453 19.15 12.42 -10.35
N LEU A 454 19.12 12.87 -9.11
CA LEU A 454 17.88 13.15 -8.39
C LEU A 454 17.02 14.25 -9.04
N ALA A 455 17.60 15.23 -9.73
CA ALA A 455 16.82 16.30 -10.37
C ALA A 455 16.04 15.79 -11.59
N SER A 456 16.61 14.89 -12.39
CA SER A 456 15.89 14.27 -13.50
C SER A 456 14.83 13.29 -12.99
N ARG A 457 15.08 12.57 -11.88
CA ARG A 457 14.07 11.79 -11.15
C ARG A 457 12.89 12.67 -10.70
N ASP A 458 13.16 13.81 -10.07
CA ASP A 458 12.12 14.75 -9.61
C ASP A 458 11.34 15.39 -10.77
N SER A 459 12.00 15.70 -11.88
CA SER A 459 11.31 16.23 -13.06
C SER A 459 10.39 15.20 -13.72
N THR A 460 10.86 13.96 -13.88
CA THR A 460 10.10 12.90 -14.57
C THR A 460 8.91 12.43 -13.75
N ARG A 461 9.06 12.28 -12.42
CA ARG A 461 7.94 11.95 -11.52
C ARG A 461 6.91 13.09 -11.45
N THR A 462 7.35 14.34 -11.43
CA THR A 462 6.47 15.51 -11.40
C THR A 462 5.66 15.61 -12.70
N GLU A 463 6.32 15.40 -13.84
CA GLU A 463 5.64 15.29 -15.13
C GLU A 463 4.62 14.16 -15.14
N ALA A 464 4.95 13.00 -14.55
CA ALA A 464 4.03 11.87 -14.41
C ALA A 464 2.87 12.11 -13.42
N GLY A 465 2.95 13.16 -12.59
CA GLY A 465 1.98 13.44 -11.53
C GLY A 465 2.09 12.50 -10.33
N LEU A 466 3.27 11.92 -10.10
CA LEU A 466 3.53 11.03 -8.97
C LEU A 466 3.91 11.85 -7.72
N PRO A 467 3.38 11.48 -6.54
CA PRO A 467 3.64 12.17 -5.29
C PRO A 467 5.04 11.86 -4.78
N LEU A 468 5.62 12.80 -4.03
CA LEU A 468 6.82 12.58 -3.23
C LEU A 468 6.47 12.76 -1.76
N TYR A 469 6.91 11.83 -0.90
CA TYR A 469 6.80 11.97 0.55
C TYR A 469 7.39 13.31 1.03
N GLY A 470 6.69 13.99 1.92
CA GLY A 470 7.04 15.32 2.42
C GLY A 470 6.57 16.48 1.52
N HIS A 471 6.11 16.20 0.30
CA HIS A 471 5.65 17.20 -0.67
C HIS A 471 4.15 17.08 -0.98
N GLU A 472 3.76 16.01 -1.69
CA GLU A 472 2.35 15.75 -2.06
C GLU A 472 1.67 14.76 -1.12
N MET A 473 2.40 14.26 -0.12
CA MET A 473 1.93 13.31 0.88
C MET A 473 2.74 13.52 2.16
N ALA A 474 2.09 13.43 3.32
CA ALA A 474 2.63 13.90 4.60
C ALA A 474 3.07 15.39 4.52
N GLY A 475 4.21 15.70 5.14
CA GLY A 475 4.88 17.01 5.02
C GLY A 475 4.15 18.15 5.71
N ALA A 476 4.57 19.38 5.36
CA ALA A 476 4.09 20.61 6.00
C ALA A 476 2.58 20.86 5.84
N PHE A 477 1.95 20.24 4.84
CA PHE A 477 0.52 20.35 4.58
C PHE A 477 -0.30 19.20 5.16
N GLY A 478 0.34 18.19 5.78
CA GLY A 478 -0.35 17.05 6.41
C GLY A 478 -1.19 16.24 5.42
N LEU A 479 -0.70 16.02 4.20
CA LEU A 479 -1.50 15.45 3.12
C LEU A 479 -1.66 13.94 3.26
N ASN A 480 -2.90 13.46 3.15
CA ASN A 480 -3.24 12.06 3.13
C ASN A 480 -3.14 11.45 1.73
N PRO A 481 -3.11 10.10 1.60
CA PRO A 481 -3.01 9.44 0.30
C PRO A 481 -4.14 9.84 -0.67
N ALA A 482 -5.34 10.14 -0.14
CA ALA A 482 -6.46 10.60 -0.96
C ALA A 482 -6.29 12.01 -1.51
N ASP A 483 -5.64 12.91 -0.75
CA ASP A 483 -5.32 14.27 -1.21
C ASP A 483 -4.35 14.20 -2.40
N ALA A 484 -3.38 13.27 -2.34
CA ALA A 484 -2.40 13.03 -3.40
C ALA A 484 -2.99 12.39 -4.68
N GLY A 485 -4.25 11.95 -4.65
CA GLY A 485 -4.90 11.19 -5.73
C GLY A 485 -4.66 9.67 -5.68
N PHE A 486 -4.16 9.15 -4.54
CA PHE A 486 -3.78 7.75 -4.32
C PHE A 486 -4.75 7.03 -3.34
N GLY A 487 -5.92 7.60 -3.07
CA GLY A 487 -6.90 7.01 -2.14
C GLY A 487 -7.44 5.62 -2.57
N SER A 488 -7.33 5.25 -3.85
CA SER A 488 -7.70 3.91 -4.34
C SER A 488 -6.77 2.79 -3.85
N PHE A 489 -5.56 3.14 -3.40
CA PHE A 489 -4.61 2.22 -2.78
C PHE A 489 -4.85 2.02 -1.28
N VAL A 490 -5.77 2.77 -0.68
CA VAL A 490 -6.22 2.56 0.70
C VAL A 490 -7.51 1.75 0.69
N LYS A 491 -7.43 0.47 1.05
CA LYS A 491 -8.53 -0.49 1.04
C LYS A 491 -9.35 -0.37 2.31
N MET A 492 -10.18 0.67 2.36
CA MET A 492 -11.13 0.92 3.46
C MET A 492 -12.06 -0.26 3.78
N TRP A 493 -12.18 -1.24 2.89
CA TRP A 493 -12.95 -2.45 3.16
C TRP A 493 -12.22 -3.46 4.04
N LYS A 494 -10.89 -3.40 4.17
CA LYS A 494 -10.17 -4.23 5.14
C LYS A 494 -10.76 -3.98 6.52
N PRO A 495 -11.03 -5.00 7.36
CA PRO A 495 -11.66 -4.74 8.65
C PRO A 495 -10.77 -3.92 9.59
N PHE A 496 -9.45 -4.08 9.46
CA PHE A 496 -8.48 -3.30 10.20
C PHE A 496 -7.19 -3.10 9.40
N PHE A 497 -6.62 -1.92 9.58
CA PHE A 497 -5.21 -1.59 9.42
C PHE A 497 -4.96 -0.31 10.23
N VAL A 498 -3.72 -0.03 10.63
CA VAL A 498 -3.41 1.16 11.42
C VAL A 498 -3.82 2.43 10.67
N GLY A 499 -4.51 3.35 11.35
CA GLY A 499 -4.98 4.62 10.76
C GLY A 499 -6.23 4.52 9.89
N ARG A 500 -6.83 3.33 9.72
CA ARG A 500 -8.02 3.13 8.88
C ARG A 500 -9.19 4.06 9.22
N ARG A 501 -9.55 4.15 10.50
CA ARG A 501 -10.70 4.97 10.96
C ARG A 501 -10.47 6.43 10.60
N ALA A 502 -9.33 6.98 11.01
CA ALA A 502 -8.97 8.37 10.72
C ALA A 502 -8.88 8.68 9.22
N PHE A 503 -8.41 7.74 8.39
CA PHE A 503 -8.44 7.90 6.94
C PHE A 503 -9.87 7.99 6.39
N ILE A 504 -10.80 7.15 6.88
CA ILE A 504 -12.22 7.22 6.49
C ILE A 504 -12.80 8.58 6.87
N ASP A 505 -12.54 9.04 8.10
CA ASP A 505 -13.05 10.32 8.60
C ASP A 505 -12.50 11.51 7.78
N HIS A 506 -11.20 11.47 7.42
CA HIS A 506 -10.60 12.44 6.50
C HIS A 506 -11.29 12.43 5.14
N GLU A 507 -11.50 11.24 4.56
CA GLU A 507 -12.11 11.12 3.23
C GLU A 507 -13.59 11.55 3.19
N GLU A 508 -14.30 11.47 4.32
CA GLU A 508 -15.66 12.02 4.45
C GLU A 508 -15.68 13.56 4.49
N ALA A 509 -14.64 14.18 5.08
CA ALA A 509 -14.53 15.63 5.23
C ALA A 509 -13.72 16.34 4.12
N ARG A 510 -12.97 15.59 3.31
CA ARG A 510 -12.00 16.13 2.35
C ARG A 510 -12.61 17.10 1.33
N ASP A 511 -12.05 18.30 1.27
CA ASP A 511 -12.46 19.38 0.37
C ASP A 511 -11.33 19.87 -0.56
N ASN A 512 -10.13 19.29 -0.44
CA ASN A 512 -8.94 19.62 -1.22
C ASN A 512 -8.33 18.40 -1.94
N VAL A 513 -7.49 18.68 -2.94
CA VAL A 513 -6.77 17.67 -3.73
C VAL A 513 -5.52 18.26 -4.36
N VAL A 514 -4.51 17.41 -4.57
CA VAL A 514 -3.35 17.73 -5.39
C VAL A 514 -3.70 17.66 -6.86
N VAL A 515 -3.48 18.75 -7.58
CA VAL A 515 -3.57 18.85 -9.04
C VAL A 515 -2.19 18.93 -9.67
N ARG A 516 -2.10 18.52 -10.93
CA ARG A 516 -0.95 18.84 -11.78
C ARG A 516 -1.24 20.15 -12.50
N PHE A 517 -0.26 21.04 -12.62
CA PHE A 517 -0.39 22.30 -13.35
C PHE A 517 0.81 22.51 -14.29
N ARG A 518 0.64 23.37 -15.29
CA ARG A 518 1.73 23.88 -16.12
C ARG A 518 1.63 25.38 -16.28
N MET A 519 2.78 26.05 -16.23
CA MET A 519 2.89 27.48 -16.53
C MET A 519 2.55 27.74 -18.01
N THR A 520 1.85 28.83 -18.31
CA THR A 520 1.43 29.12 -19.69
C THR A 520 2.58 29.67 -20.55
N GLU A 521 3.65 30.14 -19.92
CA GLU A 521 4.81 30.76 -20.56
C GLU A 521 6.12 30.05 -20.18
N LYS A 522 7.10 30.11 -21.09
CA LYS A 522 8.47 29.63 -20.84
C LYS A 522 9.32 30.76 -20.25
N GLY A 523 10.40 30.40 -19.54
CA GLY A 523 11.35 31.37 -19.00
C GLY A 523 10.85 32.16 -17.79
N VAL A 524 9.65 31.85 -17.28
CA VAL A 524 9.16 32.37 -16.00
C VAL A 524 10.00 31.80 -14.85
N ARG A 525 9.95 32.46 -13.70
CA ARG A 525 10.66 31.99 -12.51
C ARG A 525 10.09 30.63 -12.08
N ARG A 526 10.92 29.72 -11.58
CA ARG A 526 10.42 28.44 -11.07
C ARG A 526 9.57 28.64 -9.81
N PRO A 527 8.30 28.17 -9.78
CA PRO A 527 7.56 28.02 -8.54
C PRO A 527 8.31 27.11 -7.55
N GLU A 528 8.21 27.43 -6.27
CA GLU A 528 8.81 26.68 -5.18
C GLU A 528 7.71 26.17 -4.23
N SER A 529 7.97 25.07 -3.50
CA SER A 529 6.98 24.53 -2.55
C SER A 529 6.59 25.58 -1.51
N GLY A 530 5.29 25.79 -1.30
CA GLY A 530 4.73 26.85 -0.46
C GLY A 530 4.33 28.13 -1.20
N ASP A 531 4.70 28.29 -2.49
CA ASP A 531 4.24 29.45 -3.26
C ASP A 531 2.70 29.44 -3.41
N PRO A 532 2.02 30.58 -3.18
CA PRO A 532 0.57 30.61 -3.15
C PRO A 532 -0.01 30.52 -4.57
N VAL A 533 -1.01 29.65 -4.69
CA VAL A 533 -1.86 29.50 -5.87
C VAL A 533 -3.10 30.36 -5.67
N ILE A 534 -3.42 31.20 -6.66
CA ILE A 534 -4.54 32.12 -6.60
C ILE A 534 -5.56 31.87 -7.73
N ASP A 535 -6.82 32.21 -7.45
CA ASP A 535 -7.88 32.23 -8.46
C ASP A 535 -7.92 33.57 -9.23
N ARG A 536 -8.82 33.66 -10.20
CA ARG A 536 -9.04 34.87 -11.03
C ARG A 536 -9.47 36.11 -10.24
N ARG A 537 -9.90 35.96 -8.98
CA ARG A 537 -10.31 37.06 -8.08
C ARG A 537 -9.16 37.49 -7.15
N GLY A 538 -7.99 36.86 -7.25
CA GLY A 538 -6.85 37.11 -6.38
C GLY A 538 -6.95 36.42 -5.01
N LYS A 539 -7.89 35.49 -4.82
CA LYS A 539 -7.98 34.72 -3.58
C LYS A 539 -6.91 33.63 -3.59
N VAL A 540 -6.15 33.50 -2.49
CA VAL A 540 -5.30 32.33 -2.26
C VAL A 540 -6.19 31.11 -2.05
N ILE A 541 -6.07 30.15 -2.95
CA ILE A 541 -6.85 28.91 -2.97
C ILE A 541 -6.00 27.70 -2.62
N GLY A 542 -4.68 27.81 -2.63
CA GLY A 542 -3.82 26.66 -2.47
C GLY A 542 -2.34 27.01 -2.46
N HIS A 543 -1.50 25.98 -2.50
CA HIS A 543 -0.05 26.11 -2.48
C HIS A 543 0.60 25.14 -3.45
N VAL A 544 1.68 25.58 -4.08
CA VAL A 544 2.58 24.71 -4.86
C VAL A 544 3.25 23.70 -3.92
N THR A 545 3.40 22.47 -4.39
CA THR A 545 4.00 21.33 -3.64
C THR A 545 5.30 20.87 -4.31
N SER A 546 5.30 20.75 -5.64
CA SER A 546 6.51 20.54 -6.44
C SER A 546 6.46 21.31 -7.77
N CYS A 547 7.64 21.57 -8.35
CA CYS A 547 7.75 22.10 -9.70
C CYS A 547 9.12 21.79 -10.33
N ALA A 548 9.08 21.34 -11.59
CA ALA A 548 10.26 21.04 -12.39
C ALA A 548 10.03 21.44 -13.85
N ILE A 549 11.08 21.31 -14.67
CA ILE A 549 10.98 21.49 -16.12
C ILE A 549 10.40 20.21 -16.77
N ASP A 550 9.49 20.37 -17.72
CA ASP A 550 8.96 19.26 -18.54
C ASP A 550 9.77 19.05 -19.83
N GLY A 551 9.48 17.98 -20.58
CA GLY A 551 10.16 17.67 -21.83
C GLY A 551 9.96 18.70 -22.95
N GLU A 552 8.97 19.60 -22.83
CA GLU A 552 8.74 20.70 -23.78
C GLU A 552 9.44 22.00 -23.36
N GLY A 553 10.12 22.02 -22.21
CA GLY A 553 10.79 23.18 -21.65
C GLY A 553 9.87 24.18 -20.94
N TYR A 554 8.65 23.76 -20.60
CA TYR A 554 7.77 24.51 -19.70
C TYR A 554 8.01 24.10 -18.25
N LEU A 555 7.59 24.96 -17.33
CA LEU A 555 7.53 24.60 -15.91
C LEU A 555 6.21 23.91 -15.62
N LEU A 556 6.30 22.71 -15.07
CA LEU A 556 5.19 21.85 -14.70
C LEU A 556 5.35 21.49 -13.22
N GLY A 557 4.24 21.49 -12.48
CA GLY A 557 4.27 21.22 -11.06
C GLY A 557 3.02 20.58 -10.54
N GLN A 558 2.98 20.46 -9.22
CA GLN A 558 1.85 19.97 -8.45
C GLN A 558 1.45 21.03 -7.42
N ALA A 559 0.16 21.13 -7.11
CA ALA A 559 -0.35 22.05 -6.12
C ALA A 559 -1.57 21.47 -5.41
N ILE A 560 -1.70 21.71 -4.11
CA ILE A 560 -2.95 21.46 -3.40
C ILE A 560 -3.92 22.61 -3.67
N VAL A 561 -5.14 22.27 -4.07
CA VAL A 561 -6.23 23.22 -4.35
C VAL A 561 -7.58 22.63 -3.90
N PRO A 562 -8.66 23.42 -3.82
CA PRO A 562 -9.98 22.91 -3.51
C PRO A 562 -10.47 21.94 -4.59
N LEU A 563 -11.18 20.89 -4.20
CA LEU A 563 -11.75 19.88 -5.11
C LEU A 563 -12.58 20.50 -6.24
N SER A 564 -13.28 21.60 -5.95
CA SER A 564 -14.09 22.33 -6.94
C SER A 564 -13.28 22.96 -8.07
N LEU A 565 -11.96 23.07 -7.92
CA LEU A 565 -11.03 23.65 -8.89
C LEU A 565 -10.09 22.61 -9.53
N SER A 566 -10.36 21.32 -9.33
CA SER A 566 -9.49 20.25 -9.83
C SER A 566 -9.68 19.90 -11.31
N GLN A 567 -10.59 20.57 -12.02
CA GLN A 567 -10.91 20.25 -13.40
C GLN A 567 -9.77 20.70 -14.34
N PRO A 568 -9.31 19.83 -15.27
CA PRO A 568 -8.36 20.22 -16.31
C PRO A 568 -8.85 21.44 -17.10
N GLY A 569 -7.93 22.36 -17.41
CA GLY A 569 -8.24 23.63 -18.07
C GLY A 569 -8.65 24.76 -17.10
N THR A 570 -8.81 24.48 -15.81
CA THR A 570 -9.03 25.53 -14.81
C THR A 570 -7.80 26.44 -14.76
N PRO A 571 -7.93 27.75 -15.01
CA PRO A 571 -6.80 28.65 -14.91
C PRO A 571 -6.48 28.99 -13.47
N LEU A 572 -5.19 29.07 -13.20
CA LEU A 572 -4.59 29.43 -11.93
C LEU A 572 -3.60 30.57 -12.16
N SER A 573 -3.20 31.24 -11.09
CA SER A 573 -1.99 32.06 -11.13
C SER A 573 -1.14 31.76 -9.90
N ILE A 574 0.17 31.92 -10.03
CA ILE A 574 1.15 31.55 -8.99
C ILE A 574 2.05 32.75 -8.73
N TYR A 575 2.18 33.12 -7.46
CA TYR A 575 3.20 34.08 -7.05
C TYR A 575 4.48 33.32 -6.68
N GLN A 576 5.57 33.45 -7.46
CA GLN A 576 6.84 32.82 -7.07
C GLN A 576 7.54 33.62 -5.97
N MET A 577 7.18 33.35 -4.72
CA MET A 577 7.66 34.04 -3.53
C MET A 577 8.83 33.31 -2.86
N GLY A 578 9.44 32.33 -3.51
CA GLY A 578 10.52 31.56 -2.88
C GLY A 578 9.99 30.66 -1.77
N GLY A 579 8.91 29.95 -2.06
CA GLY A 579 8.19 29.12 -1.11
C GLY A 579 7.35 29.92 -0.12
N GLY A 580 6.79 31.04 -0.56
CA GLY A 580 5.99 31.93 0.32
C GLY A 580 6.79 32.81 1.28
N THR A 581 8.13 32.77 1.27
CA THR A 581 8.98 33.47 2.25
C THR A 581 9.30 34.92 1.89
N ARG A 582 9.30 35.26 0.59
CA ARG A 582 9.60 36.63 0.14
C ARG A 582 8.36 37.51 0.30
N PRO A 583 8.49 38.79 0.68
CA PRO A 583 7.35 39.70 0.74
C PRO A 583 6.90 40.12 -0.66
N ILE A 584 5.59 40.22 -0.87
CA ILE A 584 5.04 40.91 -2.04
C ILE A 584 5.30 42.39 -1.81
N LYS A 585 6.21 42.98 -2.57
CA LYS A 585 6.47 44.43 -2.52
C LYS A 585 5.26 45.17 -3.09
N GLY A 586 4.35 45.56 -2.22
CA GLY A 586 3.25 46.48 -2.53
C GLY A 586 3.74 47.93 -2.53
N SER A 587 3.03 48.78 -3.27
CA SER A 587 3.16 50.23 -3.16
C SER A 587 1.83 50.80 -2.70
N ASP A 588 1.85 51.73 -1.74
CA ASP A 588 0.64 52.40 -1.25
C ASP A 588 -0.02 53.28 -2.31
N ARG A 589 0.76 53.67 -3.34
CA ARG A 589 0.30 54.40 -4.53
C ARG A 589 0.95 53.82 -5.78
N VAL A 590 0.16 53.71 -6.84
CA VAL A 590 0.63 53.20 -8.14
C VAL A 590 0.66 54.37 -9.11
N ASP A 591 1.85 54.90 -9.37
CA ASP A 591 2.07 55.96 -10.35
C ASP A 591 2.35 55.38 -11.74
N LEU A 592 2.18 56.18 -12.79
CA LEU A 592 2.52 55.80 -14.16
C LEU A 592 3.99 55.33 -14.24
N GLY A 593 4.21 54.11 -14.73
CA GLY A 593 5.54 53.49 -14.81
C GLY A 593 5.92 52.64 -13.61
N SER A 594 5.09 52.56 -12.57
CA SER A 594 5.28 51.63 -11.45
C SER A 594 5.21 50.18 -11.93
N ARG A 595 6.12 49.34 -11.41
CA ARG A 595 6.13 47.89 -11.67
C ARG A 595 5.57 47.15 -10.47
N LEU A 596 4.36 46.61 -10.61
CA LEU A 596 3.73 45.79 -9.58
C LEU A 596 4.14 44.31 -9.74
N PRO A 597 4.22 43.56 -8.63
CA PRO A 597 4.38 42.11 -8.69
C PRO A 597 3.10 41.49 -9.27
N VAL A 598 3.24 40.88 -10.45
CA VAL A 598 2.16 40.16 -11.14
C VAL A 598 2.43 38.66 -11.01
N PRO A 599 1.43 37.86 -10.62
CA PRO A 599 1.57 36.41 -10.58
C PRO A 599 1.62 35.85 -12.00
N ASP A 600 2.40 34.80 -12.19
CA ASP A 600 2.50 34.13 -13.49
C ASP A 600 1.31 33.18 -13.70
N SER A 601 0.84 33.09 -14.94
CA SER A 601 -0.33 32.27 -15.29
C SER A 601 0.03 30.79 -15.38
N ALA A 602 -0.88 29.96 -14.87
CA ALA A 602 -0.81 28.50 -14.93
C ALA A 602 -2.18 27.90 -15.28
N VAL A 603 -2.18 26.64 -15.70
CA VAL A 603 -3.40 25.91 -16.00
C VAL A 603 -3.36 24.52 -15.38
N VAL A 604 -4.48 24.08 -14.81
CA VAL A 604 -4.65 22.72 -14.32
C VAL A 604 -4.60 21.73 -15.48
N LEU A 605 -3.80 20.68 -15.34
CA LEU A 605 -3.72 19.55 -16.25
C LEU A 605 -4.49 18.35 -15.67
N THR A 606 -4.65 17.29 -16.47
CA THR A 606 -5.03 15.99 -15.91
C THR A 606 -4.01 15.57 -14.85
N ARG A 607 -4.49 14.98 -13.74
CA ARG A 607 -3.64 14.53 -12.63
C ARG A 607 -2.51 13.64 -13.12
N PHE A 608 -2.87 12.60 -13.86
CA PHE A 608 -1.94 11.73 -14.56
C PHE A 608 -2.00 12.03 -16.06
N PRO A 609 -0.87 12.09 -16.77
CA PRO A 609 -0.86 12.29 -18.22
C PRO A 609 -1.60 11.15 -18.94
N GLU A 610 -2.33 11.49 -20.00
CA GLU A 610 -2.97 10.50 -20.83
C GLU A 610 -1.94 9.60 -21.51
N ARG A 611 -2.35 8.36 -21.82
CA ARG A 611 -1.53 7.45 -22.61
C ARG A 611 -1.31 8.08 -23.99
N LYS A 612 -0.07 8.52 -24.29
CA LYS A 612 0.36 8.79 -25.67
C LYS A 612 0.02 7.56 -26.52
N LYS A 613 -0.82 7.74 -27.54
CA LYS A 613 -1.33 6.63 -28.37
C LYS A 613 -0.20 5.95 -29.13
#